data_AF-A0A6A4QV28-F1
#
_entry.id   AF-A0A6A4QV28-F1
#
_cell.length_a   1.000
_cell.length_b   1.000
_cell.length_c   1.000
_cell.angle_alpha   90.00
_cell.angle_beta   90.00
_cell.angle_gamma   90.00
#
_symmetry.space_group_name_H-M   'P 1'
#
loop_
_entity.id
_entity.type
_entity.pdbx_description
1 polymer ?
#
loop_
_entity_poly.entity_id
_entity_poly.type
_entity_poly.pdbx_seq_one_letter_code
_entity_poly.pdbx_strand_id
1 'polypeptide(L)'
;MQVLKVDGHEADDVVATLAGQVLNKGFQVVIASPDKDFKQLISEYVQLVMPLPDLQRWSFYTLKHYRDQYDCDPQSDLSLRCIVGDEVDGVPGIQHVVPSFGRKTALKLIKKHGSLETLLNAAAVRTVGRPYAQDALTKYADYLRRNYEVLALKRDLDVQLCDEWLVKRDTHNDAIALSTFFKYLEESKELAYTGRPKPR
;
A
#
# COMPACT_ATOMS: atom_id res chain seq x y z
N MET A 1 1.52 24.78 1.65
CA MET A 1 1.49 23.30 1.62
C MET A 1 0.05 22.89 1.85
N GLN A 2 -0.50 22.05 0.98
CA GLN A 2 -1.88 21.57 1.14
C GLN A 2 -1.90 20.44 2.17
N VAL A 3 -2.88 20.45 3.06
CA VAL A 3 -3.13 19.38 4.03
C VAL A 3 -4.56 18.95 3.84
N LEU A 4 -4.76 17.65 3.66
CA LEU A 4 -6.06 17.06 3.42
C LEU A 4 -6.35 16.05 4.53
N LYS A 5 -7.59 16.06 5.01
CA LYS A 5 -8.12 15.08 5.96
C LYS A 5 -9.52 14.69 5.50
N VAL A 6 -9.78 13.38 5.48
CA VAL A 6 -11.10 12.82 5.23
C VAL A 6 -11.51 12.08 6.49
N ASP A 7 -12.57 12.53 7.15
CA ASP A 7 -12.98 11.95 8.43
C ASP A 7 -13.43 10.50 8.27
N GLY A 8 -12.98 9.63 9.18
CA GLY A 8 -13.31 8.20 9.15
C GLY A 8 -12.46 7.35 8.20
N HIS A 9 -11.46 7.94 7.54
CA HIS A 9 -10.59 7.24 6.60
C HIS A 9 -9.11 7.39 6.96
N GLU A 10 -8.32 6.36 6.65
CA GLU A 10 -6.88 6.37 6.83
C GLU A 10 -6.20 7.18 5.73
N ALA A 11 -5.01 7.71 6.04
CA ALA A 11 -4.31 8.62 5.13
C ALA A 11 -3.80 7.91 3.86
N ASP A 12 -3.47 6.64 3.97
CA ASP A 12 -3.07 5.76 2.88
C ASP A 12 -4.19 5.47 1.89
N ASP A 13 -5.42 5.23 2.35
CA ASP A 13 -6.62 5.11 1.52
C ASP A 13 -6.90 6.41 0.73
N VAL A 14 -6.73 7.57 1.39
CA VAL A 14 -6.88 8.88 0.73
C VAL A 14 -5.81 9.06 -0.34
N VAL A 15 -4.55 8.74 -0.04
CA VAL A 15 -3.44 8.82 -0.99
C VAL A 15 -3.65 7.85 -2.16
N ALA A 16 -4.10 6.62 -1.90
CA ALA A 16 -4.38 5.62 -2.92
C ALA A 16 -5.50 6.06 -3.87
N THR A 17 -6.57 6.64 -3.33
CA THR A 17 -7.67 7.22 -4.10
C THR A 17 -7.20 8.38 -4.98
N LEU A 18 -6.48 9.35 -4.40
CA LEU A 18 -5.97 10.50 -5.14
C LEU A 18 -4.93 10.11 -6.19
N ALA A 19 -4.05 9.14 -5.90
CA ALA A 19 -3.09 8.62 -6.87
C ALA A 19 -3.81 8.09 -8.12
N GLY A 20 -4.90 7.35 -7.96
CA GLY A 20 -5.73 6.90 -9.07
C GLY A 20 -6.28 8.06 -9.91
N GLN A 21 -6.78 9.11 -9.25
CA GLN A 21 -7.31 10.30 -9.93
C GLN A 21 -6.23 11.07 -10.69
N VAL A 22 -5.03 11.20 -10.13
CA VAL A 22 -3.87 11.83 -10.79
C VAL A 22 -3.45 11.04 -12.03
N LEU A 23 -3.38 9.71 -11.93
CA LEU A 23 -3.07 8.82 -13.06
C LEU A 23 -4.10 8.95 -14.18
N ASN A 24 -5.40 9.03 -13.84
CA ASN A 24 -6.47 9.20 -14.82
C ASN A 24 -6.36 10.52 -15.60
N LYS A 25 -5.67 11.52 -15.05
CA LYS A 25 -5.36 12.79 -15.72
C LYS A 25 -4.07 12.74 -16.55
N GLY A 26 -3.41 11.58 -16.66
CA GLY A 26 -2.22 11.37 -17.48
C GLY A 26 -0.90 11.77 -16.80
N PHE A 27 -0.91 12.03 -15.50
CA PHE A 27 0.29 12.34 -14.73
C PHE A 27 0.93 11.08 -14.15
N GLN A 28 2.20 11.21 -13.74
CA GLN A 28 2.90 10.22 -12.93
C GLN A 28 2.84 10.59 -11.46
N VAL A 29 2.90 9.58 -10.59
CA VAL A 29 2.76 9.75 -9.13
C VAL A 29 4.04 9.32 -8.43
N VAL A 30 4.49 10.13 -7.47
CA VAL A 30 5.54 9.77 -6.51
C VAL A 30 4.96 9.88 -5.11
N ILE A 31 4.96 8.78 -4.35
CA ILE A 31 4.48 8.73 -2.97
C ILE A 31 5.69 8.62 -2.04
N ALA A 32 5.87 9.59 -1.16
CA ALA A 32 6.92 9.55 -0.13
C ALA A 32 6.32 9.06 1.19
N SER A 33 6.66 7.83 1.61
CA SER A 33 6.18 7.24 2.85
C SER A 33 7.10 6.12 3.35
N PRO A 34 7.26 5.91 4.68
CA PRO A 34 7.89 4.71 5.21
C PRO A 34 6.97 3.48 5.17
N ASP A 35 5.68 3.71 4.96
CA ASP A 35 4.66 2.68 4.93
C ASP A 35 4.83 1.76 3.72
N LYS A 36 4.85 0.46 4.00
CA LYS A 36 5.07 -0.58 2.99
C LYS A 36 3.80 -0.89 2.21
N ASP A 37 2.61 -0.53 2.69
CA ASP A 37 1.36 -0.84 2.02
C ASP A 37 1.18 -0.07 0.72
N PHE A 38 1.81 1.10 0.59
CA PHE A 38 1.89 1.81 -0.69
C PHE A 38 2.58 1.02 -1.80
N LYS A 39 3.31 -0.06 -1.50
CA LYS A 39 3.86 -0.95 -2.54
C LYS A 39 2.76 -1.56 -3.42
N GLN A 40 1.54 -1.68 -2.90
CA GLN A 40 0.37 -2.12 -3.65
C GLN A 40 -0.01 -1.18 -4.82
N LEU A 41 0.47 0.07 -4.81
CA LEU A 41 0.20 1.08 -5.84
C LEU A 41 1.29 1.14 -6.92
N ILE A 42 2.44 0.50 -6.71
CA ILE A 42 3.58 0.57 -7.63
C ILE A 42 3.19 0.05 -9.02
N SER A 43 3.54 0.84 -10.03
CA SER A 43 3.32 0.51 -11.43
C SER A 43 4.39 1.17 -12.29
N GLU A 44 4.21 1.21 -13.60
CA GLU A 44 5.06 1.98 -14.51
C GLU A 44 4.94 3.50 -14.28
N TYR A 45 3.80 3.96 -13.73
CA TYR A 45 3.48 5.38 -13.54
C TYR A 45 3.47 5.81 -12.07
N VAL A 46 3.69 4.87 -11.14
CA VAL A 46 3.72 5.14 -9.70
C VAL A 46 5.04 4.65 -9.11
N GLN A 47 5.77 5.56 -8.48
CA GLN A 47 7.00 5.27 -7.75
C GLN A 47 6.84 5.64 -6.28
N LEU A 48 7.58 4.96 -5.42
CA LEU A 48 7.67 5.32 -4.01
C LEU A 48 9.01 5.98 -3.72
N VAL A 49 9.04 6.85 -2.72
CA VAL A 49 10.25 7.29 -2.05
C VAL A 49 10.14 6.77 -0.62
N MET A 50 10.99 5.81 -0.27
CA MET A 50 10.96 5.12 1.02
C MET A 50 12.31 5.26 1.74
N PRO A 51 12.35 5.19 3.09
CA PRO A 51 13.60 5.20 3.82
C PRO A 51 14.37 3.89 3.58
N LEU A 52 15.68 4.02 3.42
CA LEU A 52 16.66 2.93 3.44
C LEU A 52 17.51 3.09 4.71
N PRO A 53 17.15 2.40 5.82
CA PRO A 53 17.83 2.57 7.11
C PRO A 53 19.33 2.33 7.03
N ASP A 54 19.76 1.30 6.30
CA ASP A 54 21.18 0.94 6.15
C ASP A 54 22.03 2.04 5.50
N LEU A 55 21.40 2.90 4.69
CA LEU A 55 22.04 4.01 3.99
C LEU A 55 21.69 5.38 4.60
N GLN A 56 20.91 5.39 5.68
CA GLN A 56 20.40 6.60 6.36
C GLN A 56 19.83 7.66 5.39
N ARG A 57 19.14 7.22 4.33
CA ARG A 57 18.60 8.10 3.30
C ARG A 57 17.26 7.60 2.78
N TRP A 58 16.52 8.48 2.12
CA TRP A 58 15.36 8.11 1.33
C TRP A 58 15.77 7.82 -0.10
N SER A 59 15.14 6.84 -0.73
CA SER A 59 15.44 6.44 -2.10
C SER A 59 14.18 6.10 -2.87
N PHE A 60 14.24 6.32 -4.19
CA PHE A 60 13.22 5.82 -5.10
C PHE A 60 13.14 4.29 -5.05
N TYR A 61 11.92 3.79 -5.08
CA TYR A 61 11.56 2.39 -5.16
C TYR A 61 10.51 2.23 -6.26
N THR A 62 10.78 1.34 -7.20
CA THR A 62 10.05 1.24 -8.48
C THR A 62 9.54 -0.18 -8.71
N LEU A 63 8.72 -0.38 -9.74
CA LEU A 63 8.24 -1.71 -10.12
C LEU A 63 9.37 -2.70 -10.38
N LYS A 64 10.51 -2.24 -10.93
CA LYS A 64 11.69 -3.08 -11.12
C LYS A 64 12.23 -3.57 -9.77
N HIS A 65 12.46 -2.65 -8.82
CA HIS A 65 12.93 -3.00 -7.48
C HIS A 65 11.98 -3.99 -6.78
N TYR A 66 10.67 -3.79 -6.94
CA TYR A 66 9.66 -4.70 -6.39
C TYR A 66 9.76 -6.10 -7.00
N ARG A 67 9.83 -6.21 -8.33
CA ARG A 67 9.96 -7.50 -9.02
C ARG A 67 11.26 -8.22 -8.68
N ASP A 68 12.37 -7.49 -8.61
CA ASP A 68 13.68 -8.05 -8.23
C ASP A 68 13.65 -8.62 -6.79
N GLN A 69 12.86 -8.02 -5.90
CA GLN A 69 12.73 -8.45 -4.51
C GLN A 69 11.73 -9.60 -4.31
N TYR A 70 10.59 -9.58 -5.02
CA TYR A 70 9.44 -10.46 -4.72
C TYR A 70 9.12 -11.50 -5.81
N ASP A 71 9.76 -11.45 -6.98
CA ASP A 71 9.50 -12.32 -8.15
C ASP A 71 8.02 -12.36 -8.60
N CYS A 72 7.29 -11.30 -8.30
CA CYS A 72 5.90 -11.09 -8.70
C CYS A 72 5.58 -9.59 -8.76
N ASP A 73 4.46 -9.25 -9.41
CA ASP A 73 3.91 -7.90 -9.40
C ASP A 73 3.07 -7.64 -8.13
N PRO A 74 2.86 -6.37 -7.74
CA PRO A 74 2.13 -6.04 -6.52
C PRO A 74 0.69 -6.59 -6.43
N GLN A 75 -0.02 -6.70 -7.56
CA GLN A 75 -1.40 -7.22 -7.59
C GLN A 75 -1.40 -8.73 -7.34
N SER A 76 -0.46 -9.46 -7.95
CA SER A 76 -0.25 -10.88 -7.68
C SER A 76 0.15 -11.14 -6.23
N ASP A 77 1.01 -10.30 -5.65
CA ASP A 77 1.44 -10.43 -4.25
C ASP A 77 0.28 -10.23 -3.28
N LEU A 78 -0.51 -9.17 -3.44
CA LEU A 78 -1.73 -8.96 -2.65
C LEU A 78 -2.69 -10.15 -2.76
N SER A 79 -2.94 -10.63 -3.98
CA SER A 79 -3.81 -11.79 -4.21
C SER A 79 -3.27 -13.06 -3.55
N LEU A 80 -1.94 -13.22 -3.54
CA LEU A 80 -1.27 -14.34 -2.88
C LEU A 80 -1.45 -14.26 -1.37
N ARG A 81 -1.19 -13.10 -0.76
CA ARG A 81 -1.36 -12.82 0.67
C ARG A 81 -2.80 -13.08 1.14
N CYS A 82 -3.80 -12.73 0.35
CA CYS A 82 -5.20 -13.06 0.67
C CYS A 82 -5.44 -14.57 0.84
N ILE A 83 -4.72 -15.41 0.09
CA ILE A 83 -4.85 -16.88 0.15
C ILE A 83 -3.99 -17.48 1.25
N VAL A 84 -2.73 -17.05 1.33
CA VAL A 84 -1.73 -17.64 2.23
C VAL A 84 -1.69 -17.01 3.62
N GLY A 85 -2.38 -15.89 3.80
CA GLY A 85 -2.33 -15.07 5.00
C GLY A 85 -1.24 -14.02 4.97
N ASP A 86 -1.36 -13.06 5.87
CA ASP A 86 -0.36 -12.07 6.22
C ASP A 86 -0.28 -11.98 7.75
N GLU A 87 0.85 -12.41 8.32
CA GLU A 87 1.06 -12.39 9.77
C GLU A 87 1.22 -10.97 10.31
N VAL A 88 1.76 -10.05 9.51
CA VAL A 88 1.98 -8.66 9.91
C VAL A 88 0.64 -7.97 10.14
N ASP A 89 -0.32 -8.24 9.26
CA ASP A 89 -1.68 -7.70 9.31
C ASP A 89 -2.66 -8.59 10.10
N GLY A 90 -2.17 -9.70 10.68
CA GLY A 90 -2.99 -10.63 11.46
C GLY A 90 -4.07 -11.36 10.64
N VAL A 91 -3.92 -11.43 9.31
CA VAL A 91 -4.88 -12.04 8.39
C VAL A 91 -4.53 -13.52 8.17
N PRO A 92 -5.35 -14.48 8.64
CA PRO A 92 -5.04 -15.89 8.44
C PRO A 92 -5.32 -16.33 7.00
N GLY A 93 -4.43 -17.16 6.46
CA GLY A 93 -4.66 -17.86 5.20
C GLY A 93 -5.50 -19.13 5.37
N ILE A 94 -5.85 -19.80 4.28
CA ILE A 94 -6.69 -21.01 4.29
C ILE A 94 -5.90 -22.30 4.59
N GLN A 95 -4.60 -22.25 4.81
CA GLN A 95 -3.75 -23.44 4.99
C GLN A 95 -4.11 -24.26 6.23
N HIS A 96 -4.73 -23.65 7.24
CA HIS A 96 -5.18 -24.35 8.44
C HIS A 96 -6.36 -25.31 8.16
N VAL A 97 -7.18 -25.01 7.14
CA VAL A 97 -8.30 -25.86 6.70
C VAL A 97 -7.98 -26.64 5.42
N VAL A 98 -7.08 -26.14 4.58
CA VAL A 98 -6.64 -26.81 3.35
C VAL A 98 -5.10 -26.80 3.27
N PRO A 99 -4.40 -27.67 4.02
CA PRO A 99 -2.93 -27.65 4.11
C PRO A 99 -2.20 -27.82 2.76
N SER A 100 -2.83 -28.52 1.80
CA SER A 100 -2.28 -28.69 0.45
C SER A 100 -2.37 -27.44 -0.43
N PHE A 101 -3.13 -26.42 -0.03
CA PHE A 101 -3.25 -25.14 -0.72
C PHE A 101 -2.25 -24.12 -0.16
N GLY A 102 -0.95 -24.40 -0.33
CA GLY A 102 0.12 -23.49 0.07
C GLY A 102 0.52 -22.47 -1.01
N ARG A 103 1.56 -21.68 -0.70
CA ARG A 103 2.10 -20.60 -1.55
C ARG A 103 2.39 -21.02 -2.99
N LYS A 104 2.95 -22.22 -3.21
CA LYS A 104 3.26 -22.73 -4.56
C LYS A 104 2.00 -22.91 -5.42
N THR A 105 0.95 -23.49 -4.85
CA THR A 105 -0.33 -23.70 -5.52
C THR A 105 -1.00 -22.37 -5.83
N ALA A 106 -1.08 -21.49 -4.83
CA ALA A 106 -1.65 -20.15 -4.94
C ALA A 106 -0.93 -19.33 -6.03
N LEU A 107 0.40 -19.23 -5.96
CA LEU A 107 1.19 -18.49 -6.94
C LEU A 107 0.97 -19.00 -8.37
N LYS A 108 0.89 -20.32 -8.58
CA LYS A 108 0.63 -20.89 -9.91
C LYS A 108 -0.74 -20.48 -10.45
N LEU A 109 -1.76 -20.47 -9.59
CA LEU A 109 -3.12 -20.08 -9.98
C LEU A 109 -3.21 -18.57 -10.22
N ILE A 110 -2.62 -17.75 -9.35
CA ILE A 110 -2.56 -16.29 -9.54
C ILE A 110 -1.80 -15.94 -10.82
N LYS A 111 -0.62 -16.51 -11.08
CA LYS A 111 0.11 -16.28 -12.36
C LYS A 111 -0.73 -16.64 -13.59
N LYS A 112 -1.66 -17.60 -13.49
CA LYS A 112 -2.54 -17.99 -14.59
C LYS A 112 -3.79 -17.11 -14.72
N HIS A 113 -4.31 -16.57 -13.63
CA HIS A 113 -5.59 -15.86 -13.58
C HIS A 113 -5.46 -14.35 -13.36
N GLY A 114 -4.27 -13.85 -13.02
CA GLY A 114 -3.96 -12.44 -12.82
C GLY A 114 -4.29 -11.94 -11.41
N SER A 115 -5.52 -12.11 -10.95
CA SER A 115 -5.97 -11.60 -9.65
C SER A 115 -6.76 -12.64 -8.84
N LEU A 116 -6.90 -12.40 -7.54
CA LEU A 116 -7.78 -13.20 -6.68
C LEU A 116 -9.21 -13.22 -7.21
N GLU A 117 -9.78 -12.05 -7.52
CA GLU A 117 -11.17 -11.94 -7.97
C GLU A 117 -11.38 -12.67 -9.30
N THR A 118 -10.47 -12.52 -10.26
CA THR A 118 -10.52 -13.27 -11.52
C THR A 118 -10.39 -14.78 -11.30
N LEU A 119 -9.59 -15.22 -10.33
CA LEU A 119 -9.45 -16.63 -9.96
C LEU A 119 -10.74 -17.18 -9.35
N LEU A 120 -11.34 -16.47 -8.40
CA LEU A 120 -12.60 -16.86 -7.75
C LEU A 120 -13.75 -16.91 -8.74
N ASN A 121 -13.88 -15.91 -9.61
CA ASN A 121 -14.90 -15.88 -10.66
C ASN A 121 -14.72 -17.01 -11.67
N ALA A 122 -13.47 -17.33 -12.03
CA ALA A 122 -13.20 -18.49 -12.87
C ALA A 122 -13.58 -19.81 -12.18
N ALA A 123 -13.27 -19.96 -10.88
CA ALA A 123 -13.62 -21.15 -10.11
C ALA A 123 -15.13 -21.33 -9.98
N ALA A 124 -15.91 -20.24 -9.94
CA ALA A 124 -17.37 -20.29 -9.84
C ALA A 124 -18.05 -20.85 -11.11
N VAL A 125 -17.42 -20.71 -12.28
CA VAL A 125 -18.02 -21.08 -13.57
C VAL A 125 -17.37 -22.29 -14.24
N ARG A 126 -16.14 -22.66 -13.84
CA ARG A 126 -15.42 -23.81 -14.40
C ARG A 126 -14.35 -24.34 -13.44
N THR A 127 -13.88 -25.55 -13.71
CA THR A 127 -12.78 -26.14 -12.94
C THR A 127 -11.46 -25.37 -13.12
N VAL A 128 -10.82 -25.04 -12.01
CA VAL A 128 -9.48 -24.47 -11.92
C VAL A 128 -8.60 -25.32 -11.01
N GLY A 129 -7.34 -25.54 -11.44
CA GLY A 129 -6.40 -26.33 -10.65
C GLY A 129 -6.79 -27.80 -10.49
N ARG A 130 -6.40 -28.39 -9.36
CA ARG A 130 -6.73 -29.77 -8.97
C ARG A 130 -8.04 -29.77 -8.17
N PRO A 131 -8.73 -30.92 -8.01
CA PRO A 131 -10.01 -31.00 -7.29
C PRO A 131 -10.00 -30.33 -5.92
N TYR A 132 -8.99 -30.60 -5.08
CA TYR A 132 -8.89 -29.95 -3.76
C TYR A 132 -8.76 -28.42 -3.82
N ALA A 133 -8.13 -27.88 -4.87
CA ALA A 133 -7.95 -26.45 -5.04
C ALA A 133 -9.24 -25.79 -5.54
N GLN A 134 -9.95 -26.46 -6.45
CA GLN A 134 -11.29 -26.06 -6.88
C GLN A 134 -12.25 -25.99 -5.70
N ASP A 135 -12.28 -27.04 -4.87
CA ASP A 135 -13.15 -27.12 -3.70
C ASP A 135 -12.83 -26.01 -2.70
N ALA A 136 -11.54 -25.76 -2.45
CA ALA A 136 -11.09 -24.69 -1.55
C ALA A 136 -11.53 -23.30 -2.05
N LEU A 137 -11.29 -22.99 -3.33
CA LEU A 137 -11.64 -21.69 -3.90
C LEU A 137 -13.15 -21.45 -3.92
N THR A 138 -13.94 -22.51 -4.12
CA THR A 138 -15.41 -22.40 -4.12
C THR A 138 -15.95 -22.25 -2.70
N LYS A 139 -15.47 -23.08 -1.76
CA LYS A 139 -15.95 -23.12 -0.38
C LYS A 139 -15.54 -21.89 0.44
N TYR A 140 -14.34 -21.35 0.20
CA TYR A 140 -13.77 -20.25 0.97
C TYR A 140 -13.73 -18.93 0.18
N ALA A 141 -14.48 -18.80 -0.90
CA ALA A 141 -14.48 -17.60 -1.75
C ALA A 141 -14.74 -16.31 -0.94
N ASP A 142 -15.80 -16.30 -0.13
CA ASP A 142 -16.17 -15.11 0.66
C ASP A 142 -15.15 -14.77 1.73
N TYR A 143 -14.51 -15.79 2.32
CA TYR A 143 -13.42 -15.59 3.27
C TYR A 143 -12.22 -14.91 2.60
N LEU A 144 -11.85 -15.38 1.40
CA LEU A 144 -10.75 -14.80 0.63
C LEU A 144 -11.06 -13.37 0.16
N ARG A 145 -12.32 -13.06 -0.17
CA ARG A 145 -12.75 -11.68 -0.47
C ARG A 145 -12.66 -10.77 0.75
N ARG A 146 -13.03 -11.24 1.94
CA ARG A 146 -12.83 -10.48 3.18
C ARG A 146 -11.35 -10.24 3.48
N ASN A 147 -10.48 -11.24 3.25
CA ASN A 147 -9.04 -11.03 3.37
C ASN A 147 -8.56 -9.92 2.43
N TYR A 148 -9.11 -9.85 1.21
CA TYR A 148 -8.81 -8.76 0.29
C TYR A 148 -9.27 -7.40 0.82
N GLU A 149 -10.49 -7.30 1.37
CA GLU A 149 -11.01 -6.06 1.96
C GLU A 149 -10.14 -5.55 3.12
N VAL A 150 -9.51 -6.45 3.88
CA VAL A 150 -8.63 -6.08 5.00
C VAL A 150 -7.24 -5.67 4.52
N LEU A 151 -6.69 -6.37 3.52
CA LEU A 151 -5.31 -6.17 3.07
C LEU A 151 -5.16 -5.09 2.00
N ALA A 152 -6.22 -4.80 1.24
CA ALA A 152 -6.16 -3.87 0.12
C ALA A 152 -6.40 -2.43 0.56
N LEU A 153 -5.55 -1.50 0.09
CA LEU A 153 -5.84 -0.06 0.17
C LEU A 153 -7.15 0.26 -0.57
N LYS A 154 -8.03 1.04 0.06
CA LYS A 154 -9.24 1.57 -0.58
C LYS A 154 -8.87 2.65 -1.59
N ARG A 155 -9.58 2.67 -2.71
CA ARG A 155 -9.24 3.54 -3.87
C ARG A 155 -10.42 4.33 -4.40
N ASP A 156 -11.53 4.28 -3.69
CA ASP A 156 -12.86 4.76 -4.08
C ASP A 156 -13.49 5.64 -3.00
N LEU A 157 -12.67 6.32 -2.20
CA LEU A 157 -13.16 7.28 -1.22
C LEU A 157 -13.84 8.47 -1.89
N ASP A 158 -14.85 9.04 -1.22
CA ASP A 158 -15.52 10.27 -1.64
C ASP A 158 -14.64 11.50 -1.37
N VAL A 159 -13.55 11.59 -2.12
CA VAL A 159 -12.58 12.67 -2.09
C VAL A 159 -12.18 13.00 -3.51
N GLN A 160 -12.10 14.28 -3.84
CA GLN A 160 -11.81 14.73 -5.20
C GLN A 160 -10.51 15.53 -5.23
N LEU A 161 -9.67 15.20 -6.22
CA LEU A 161 -8.46 15.94 -6.53
C LEU A 161 -8.82 17.30 -7.13
N CYS A 162 -8.47 18.38 -6.42
CA CYS A 162 -8.59 19.72 -6.96
C CYS A 162 -7.49 19.99 -8.01
N ASP A 163 -7.87 20.47 -9.19
CA ASP A 163 -6.91 20.79 -10.28
C ASP A 163 -5.87 21.83 -9.88
N GLU A 164 -6.23 22.74 -8.98
CA GLU A 164 -5.34 23.76 -8.44
C GLU A 164 -4.15 23.17 -7.66
N TRP A 165 -4.21 21.91 -7.26
CA TRP A 165 -3.11 21.22 -6.60
C TRP A 165 -2.08 20.67 -7.60
N LEU A 166 -2.46 20.52 -8.87
CA LEU A 166 -1.60 20.03 -9.96
C LEU A 166 -0.75 21.16 -10.57
N VAL A 167 -0.18 21.99 -9.71
CA VAL A 167 0.73 23.06 -10.13
C VAL A 167 2.18 22.61 -10.00
N LYS A 168 3.04 23.17 -10.84
CA LYS A 168 4.48 23.02 -10.66
C LYS A 168 4.85 23.58 -9.28
N ARG A 169 5.50 22.78 -8.44
CA ARG A 169 5.94 23.22 -7.12
C ARG A 169 6.79 24.47 -7.24
N ASP A 170 6.39 25.52 -6.52
CA ASP A 170 7.21 26.70 -6.31
C ASP A 170 8.18 26.45 -5.15
N THR A 171 9.48 26.46 -5.44
CA THR A 171 10.55 26.20 -4.46
C THR A 171 11.19 27.49 -3.94
N HIS A 172 10.78 28.69 -4.39
CA HIS A 172 11.47 29.95 -4.05
C HIS A 172 11.50 30.22 -2.54
N ASN A 173 10.48 29.73 -1.80
CA ASN A 173 10.34 29.96 -0.36
C ASN A 173 10.76 28.78 0.52
N ASP A 174 11.24 27.66 -0.05
CA ASP A 174 11.53 26.44 0.73
C ASP A 174 12.59 26.69 1.82
N ALA A 175 13.66 27.42 1.49
CA ALA A 175 14.73 27.72 2.44
C ALA A 175 14.26 28.58 3.62
N ILE A 176 13.40 29.56 3.35
CA ILE A 176 12.84 30.45 4.38
C ILE A 176 11.88 29.66 5.27
N ALA A 177 10.95 28.89 4.67
CA ALA A 177 9.99 28.07 5.40
C ALA A 177 10.69 27.03 6.30
N LEU A 178 11.73 26.36 5.78
CA LEU A 178 12.54 25.41 6.56
C LEU A 178 13.29 26.10 7.69
N SER A 179 13.92 27.25 7.44
CA SER A 179 14.62 28.01 8.48
C SER A 179 13.68 28.42 9.61
N THR A 180 12.49 28.94 9.28
CA THR A 180 11.47 29.31 10.26
C THR A 180 11.00 28.08 11.06
N PHE A 181 10.78 26.95 10.39
CA PHE A 181 10.38 25.71 11.06
C PHE A 181 11.44 25.17 12.01
N PHE A 182 12.72 25.17 11.61
CA PHE A 182 13.82 24.73 12.48
C PHE A 182 13.97 25.63 13.70
N LYS A 183 13.87 26.95 13.54
CA LYS A 183 13.85 27.90 14.67
C LYS A 183 12.71 27.61 15.63
N TYR A 184 11.49 27.41 15.12
CA TYR A 184 10.34 27.05 15.95
C TYR A 184 10.57 25.72 16.70
N LEU A 185 11.17 24.72 16.05
CA LEU A 185 11.51 23.45 16.70
C LEU A 185 12.56 23.62 17.80
N GLU A 186 13.58 24.44 17.59
CA GLU A 186 14.59 24.77 18.60
C GLU A 186 13.96 25.47 19.81
N GLU A 187 13.16 26.51 19.57
CA GLU A 187 12.44 27.26 20.62
C GLU A 187 11.46 26.37 21.40
N SER A 188 10.73 25.49 20.72
CA SER A 188 9.81 24.54 21.37
C SER A 188 10.53 23.47 22.21
N LYS A 189 11.74 23.07 21.81
CA LYS A 189 12.60 22.18 22.61
C LYS A 189 13.12 22.87 23.86
N GLU A 190 13.50 24.14 23.78
CA GLU A 190 13.94 24.93 24.94
C GLU A 190 12.82 25.11 25.97
N LEU A 191 11.60 25.42 25.52
CA LEU A 191 10.40 25.51 26.37
C LEU A 191 10.06 24.19 27.08
N ALA A 192 10.22 23.05 26.40
CA ALA A 192 10.03 21.73 26.99
C ALA A 192 11.11 21.36 28.03
N TYR A 193 12.31 21.93 27.92
CA TYR A 193 13.43 21.69 28.84
C TYR A 193 13.34 22.55 30.11
N THR A 194 12.78 23.76 30.03
CA THR A 194 12.62 24.66 31.17
C THR A 194 11.47 24.29 32.12
N GLY A 195 10.60 23.34 31.74
CA GLY A 195 9.42 22.92 32.51
C GLY A 195 9.62 21.72 33.44
N ARG A 196 10.80 21.09 33.50
CA ARG A 196 11.05 19.95 34.41
C ARG A 196 11.64 20.45 35.75
N PRO A 197 10.96 20.28 36.90
CA PRO A 197 11.57 20.59 38.19
C PRO A 197 12.77 19.65 38.42
N LYS A 198 13.90 20.22 38.87
CA LYS A 198 15.07 19.43 39.27
C LYS A 198 14.65 18.44 40.36
N PRO A 199 14.99 17.14 40.23
CA PRO A 199 14.74 16.19 41.31
C PRO A 199 15.54 16.64 42.54
N ARG A 200 14.84 16.73 43.68
CA ARG A 200 15.45 16.88 45.00
C ARG A 200 16.06 15.57 45.45
#